data_AF-A0A1Q7W7K0-F1
#
_entry.id   AF-A0A1Q7W7K0-F1
#
_cell.length_a   1.000
_cell.length_b   1.000
_cell.length_c   1.000
_cell.angle_alpha   90.00
_cell.angle_beta   90.00
_cell.angle_gamma   90.00
#
_symmetry.space_group_name_H-M   'P 1'
#
loop_
_entity.id
_entity.type
_entity.pdbx_description
1 polymer ?
#
loop_
_entity_poly.entity_id
_entity_poly.type
_entity_poly.pdbx_seq_one_letter_code
_entity_poly.pdbx_strand_id
1 'polypeptide(L)'
;MLIAAVPDPSGGVRLRVDDGPVEEVTDFAARVRAAGPDARWLWPSTAECYPRLVRAGVRVARCHDLELTEALLLGYEGRWGEPRTLPAVWARLTGAPVPPDPPARPATPPGDGQATLFDPEPPPAGPGLDALLQGYRHQQARIDATADPARFRFLVAAEAAGALLAVEMGAAGLPWRADVHDELLRELLGEPSPMGGPPRRLADLSARIAAAFGGQRVHPESPAEVLRALQREGISVPSTRAWVLRGVDHPAIPLLLEYKELYRIWTAHGWSWCQQWVRDGRFHPEFVPAGVVSGRWATRGGGALQIPKVIRKAVVADPGWTFVVADAGQLEPRILAAVSGDPGMSRAAGAGDMYAALATESFGGDRATAKVALLGAMYGQVGGQAAPALATLRRSYPQAWAYVEDAARVGEAGGLVRSWLGRTCPAGSAFWDLAAEASARARGRFTRNFVIQATAAEWALALLALLRADLAGTAGPADLAGAELVFFQHDEVVVHAPVDKAPEVAALVEAAGERTRRLLFGDTPVRFPLGVSIVDCYADAK
;
A
#
# COMPACT_ATOMS: atom_id res chain seq x y z
N MET A 1 9.92 21.68 -19.76
CA MET A 1 10.61 20.72 -20.64
C MET A 1 10.07 19.33 -20.35
N LEU A 2 9.40 18.73 -21.34
CA LEU A 2 9.01 17.33 -21.34
C LEU A 2 10.07 16.52 -22.11
N ILE A 3 10.54 15.41 -21.55
CA ILE A 3 11.47 14.51 -22.23
C ILE A 3 10.81 13.14 -22.33
N ALA A 4 10.41 12.76 -23.54
CA ALA A 4 9.89 11.43 -23.81
C ALA A 4 11.05 10.47 -24.05
N ALA A 5 11.05 9.31 -23.40
CA ALA A 5 12.12 8.33 -23.44
C ALA A 5 11.56 6.91 -23.55
N VAL A 6 12.10 6.14 -24.49
CA VAL A 6 11.79 4.71 -24.65
C VAL A 6 13.10 3.92 -24.55
N PRO A 7 13.18 2.88 -23.70
CA PRO A 7 14.33 1.99 -23.67
C PRO A 7 14.61 1.36 -25.05
N ASP A 8 15.88 1.24 -25.39
CA ASP A 8 16.35 0.50 -26.57
C ASP A 8 16.76 -0.92 -26.15
N PRO A 9 16.37 -1.98 -26.89
CA PRO A 9 16.91 -3.34 -26.71
C PRO A 9 18.44 -3.43 -26.62
N SER A 10 19.19 -2.49 -27.20
CA SER A 10 20.65 -2.43 -27.11
C SER A 10 21.20 -1.97 -25.73
N GLY A 11 20.31 -1.61 -24.80
CA GLY A 11 20.64 -1.05 -23.48
C GLY A 11 20.62 0.48 -23.41
N GLY A 12 20.56 1.16 -24.57
CA GLY A 12 20.43 2.62 -24.67
C GLY A 12 19.00 3.14 -24.44
N VAL A 13 18.78 4.40 -24.83
CA VAL A 13 17.49 5.09 -24.83
C VAL A 13 17.36 5.94 -26.08
N ARG A 14 16.18 5.88 -26.70
CA ARG A 14 15.76 6.89 -27.68
C ARG A 14 14.89 7.91 -26.97
N LEU A 15 15.23 9.18 -27.11
CA LEU A 15 14.48 10.27 -26.48
C LEU A 15 14.16 11.41 -27.42
N ARG A 16 13.18 12.22 -27.03
CA ARG A 16 12.85 13.50 -27.68
C ARG A 16 12.52 14.52 -26.60
N VAL A 17 13.14 15.69 -26.71
CA VAL A 17 12.87 16.85 -25.86
C VAL A 17 11.80 17.69 -26.54
N ASP A 18 10.67 17.86 -25.89
CA ASP A 18 9.50 18.57 -26.42
C ASP A 18 9.20 18.12 -27.87
N ASP A 19 9.18 19.01 -28.87
CA ASP A 19 8.98 18.68 -30.29
C ASP A 19 10.30 18.64 -31.11
N GLY A 20 11.43 18.43 -30.44
CA GLY A 20 12.77 18.36 -31.05
C GLY A 20 13.07 17.08 -31.84
N PRO A 21 14.31 16.92 -32.35
CA PRO A 21 14.74 15.70 -33.03
C PRO A 21 14.81 14.50 -32.05
N VAL A 22 14.78 13.29 -32.61
CA VAL A 22 15.05 12.07 -31.83
C VAL A 22 16.54 11.97 -31.56
N GLU A 23 16.91 11.78 -30.30
CA GLU A 23 18.28 11.55 -29.84
C GLU A 23 18.44 10.07 -29.44
N GLU A 24 19.51 9.44 -29.90
CA GLU A 24 19.95 8.13 -29.41
C GLU A 24 21.01 8.33 -28.33
N VAL A 25 20.73 7.81 -27.13
CA VAL A 25 21.55 8.03 -25.94
C VAL A 25 21.98 6.69 -25.37
N THR A 26 23.29 6.45 -25.32
CA THR A 26 23.87 5.25 -24.72
C THR A 26 23.95 5.34 -23.20
N ASP A 27 24.36 6.49 -22.66
CA ASP A 27 24.37 6.75 -21.21
C ASP A 27 23.12 7.53 -20.77
N PHE A 28 22.07 6.77 -20.44
CA PHE A 28 20.82 7.35 -19.98
C PHE A 28 20.97 8.12 -18.67
N ALA A 29 21.83 7.65 -17.76
CA ALA A 29 22.03 8.26 -16.45
C ALA A 29 22.68 9.65 -16.57
N ALA A 30 23.72 9.78 -17.40
CA ALA A 30 24.35 11.07 -17.68
C ALA A 30 23.36 12.07 -18.28
N ARG A 31 22.52 11.62 -19.22
CA ARG A 31 21.52 12.47 -19.86
C ARG A 31 20.44 12.95 -18.91
N VAL A 32 20.03 12.12 -17.95
CA VAL A 32 19.10 12.51 -16.88
C VAL A 32 19.72 13.58 -15.97
N ARG A 33 20.99 13.40 -15.56
CA ARG A 33 21.70 14.43 -14.77
C ARG A 33 21.76 15.78 -15.51
N ALA A 34 22.05 15.75 -16.81
CA ALA A 34 22.14 16.96 -17.63
C ALA A 34 20.80 17.68 -17.84
N ALA A 35 19.67 16.97 -17.74
CA ALA A 35 18.34 17.56 -17.93
C ALA A 35 17.90 18.46 -16.76
N GLY A 36 18.50 18.28 -15.58
CA GLY A 36 18.16 19.03 -14.37
C GLY A 36 16.83 18.61 -13.72
N PRO A 37 16.53 19.14 -12.53
CA PRO A 37 15.35 18.76 -11.73
C PRO A 37 14.02 19.24 -12.34
N ASP A 38 14.07 20.24 -13.23
CA ASP A 38 12.88 20.78 -13.90
C ASP A 38 12.40 19.92 -15.09
N ALA A 39 13.16 18.91 -15.50
CA ALA A 39 12.71 17.98 -16.52
C ALA A 39 11.52 17.12 -16.03
N ARG A 40 10.49 16.97 -16.85
CA ARG A 40 9.46 15.94 -16.67
C ARG A 40 9.72 14.80 -17.67
N TRP A 41 9.93 13.60 -17.15
CA TRP A 41 10.20 12.42 -17.96
C TRP A 41 8.91 11.68 -18.33
N LEU A 42 8.68 11.40 -19.61
CA LEU A 42 7.59 10.56 -20.09
C LEU A 42 8.16 9.23 -20.56
N TRP A 43 7.67 8.13 -20.03
CA TRP A 43 8.10 6.77 -20.43
C TRP A 43 6.93 5.78 -20.33
N PRO A 44 7.06 4.58 -20.93
CA PRO A 44 6.01 3.56 -20.88
C PRO A 44 5.70 3.14 -19.44
N SER A 45 6.73 2.75 -18.68
CA SER A 45 6.60 2.20 -17.34
C SER A 45 7.79 2.62 -16.46
N THR A 46 7.50 3.20 -15.30
CA THR A 46 8.51 3.58 -14.29
C THR A 46 9.19 2.35 -13.73
N ALA A 47 8.43 1.27 -13.49
CA ALA A 47 8.96 0.01 -12.97
C ALA A 47 10.00 -0.62 -13.92
N GLU A 48 9.89 -0.38 -15.23
CA GLU A 48 10.87 -0.86 -16.20
C GLU A 48 12.03 0.13 -16.41
N CYS A 49 11.73 1.43 -16.49
CA CYS A 49 12.70 2.43 -16.92
C CYS A 49 13.60 2.93 -15.80
N TYR A 50 13.08 3.02 -14.58
CA TYR A 50 13.70 3.75 -13.47
C TYR A 50 14.72 2.94 -12.65
N PRO A 51 14.57 1.62 -12.42
CA PRO A 51 15.53 0.87 -11.60
C PRO A 51 16.99 0.98 -12.08
N ARG A 52 17.24 1.02 -13.39
CA ARG A 52 18.61 1.22 -13.92
C ARG A 52 19.19 2.59 -13.61
N LEU A 53 18.36 3.63 -13.52
CA LEU A 53 18.79 4.98 -13.17
C LEU A 53 19.14 5.06 -11.68
N VAL A 54 18.30 4.48 -10.83
CA VAL A 54 18.54 4.41 -9.38
C VAL A 54 19.83 3.62 -9.09
N ARG A 55 20.06 2.49 -9.76
CA ARG A 55 21.33 1.73 -9.67
C ARG A 55 22.56 2.53 -10.11
N ALA A 56 22.38 3.47 -11.04
CA ALA A 56 23.43 4.39 -11.48
C ALA A 56 23.56 5.64 -10.56
N GLY A 57 22.84 5.68 -9.44
CA GLY A 57 22.86 6.81 -8.51
C GLY A 57 22.15 8.07 -9.05
N VAL A 58 21.17 7.91 -9.94
CA VAL A 58 20.42 9.03 -10.53
C VAL A 58 18.96 8.96 -10.15
N ARG A 59 18.45 10.05 -9.56
CA ARG A 59 17.04 10.22 -9.25
C ARG A 59 16.36 11.14 -10.26
N VAL A 60 15.12 10.80 -10.63
CA VAL A 60 14.27 11.63 -11.50
C VAL A 60 13.28 12.41 -10.65
N ALA A 61 13.28 13.74 -10.73
CA ALA A 61 12.38 14.55 -9.93
C ALA A 61 10.90 14.29 -10.28
N ARG A 62 10.56 14.34 -11.58
CA ARG A 62 9.18 14.25 -12.07
C ARG A 62 9.09 13.32 -13.28
N CYS A 63 8.06 12.48 -13.30
CA CYS A 63 7.72 11.70 -14.48
C CYS A 63 6.21 11.78 -14.82
N HIS A 64 5.86 11.20 -15.97
CA HIS A 64 4.54 10.76 -16.37
C HIS A 64 4.70 9.29 -16.78
N ASP A 65 4.02 8.42 -16.05
CA ASP A 65 4.00 6.98 -16.32
C ASP A 65 2.77 6.67 -17.17
N LEU A 66 3.00 6.24 -18.42
CA LEU A 66 1.91 5.99 -19.36
C LEU A 66 1.02 4.83 -18.88
N GLU A 67 1.60 3.74 -18.41
CA GLU A 67 0.85 2.55 -18.00
C GLU A 67 -0.01 2.77 -16.76
N LEU A 68 0.56 3.41 -15.73
CA LEU A 68 -0.19 3.75 -14.52
C LEU A 68 -1.34 4.73 -14.83
N THR A 69 -1.08 5.73 -15.68
CA THR A 69 -2.10 6.69 -16.11
C THR A 69 -3.21 5.99 -16.90
N GLU A 70 -2.84 5.07 -17.80
CA GLU A 70 -3.81 4.31 -18.59
C GLU A 70 -4.69 3.44 -17.71
N ALA A 71 -4.13 2.80 -16.68
CA ALA A 71 -4.89 2.02 -15.72
C ALA A 71 -5.98 2.83 -15.01
N LEU A 72 -5.64 4.05 -14.58
CA LEU A 72 -6.57 4.96 -13.91
C LEU A 72 -7.69 5.38 -14.87
N LEU A 73 -7.35 5.74 -16.11
CA LEU A 73 -8.33 6.18 -17.11
C LEU A 73 -9.26 5.05 -17.55
N LEU A 74 -8.72 3.85 -17.79
CA LEU A 74 -9.53 2.66 -18.05
C LEU A 74 -10.47 2.37 -16.88
N GLY A 75 -9.99 2.46 -15.64
CA GLY A 75 -10.83 2.37 -14.45
C GLY A 75 -11.94 3.43 -14.43
N TYR A 76 -11.59 4.68 -14.73
CA TYR A 76 -12.52 5.81 -14.76
C TYR A 76 -13.64 5.64 -15.80
N GLU A 77 -13.33 4.99 -16.92
CA GLU A 77 -14.24 4.65 -18.01
C GLU A 77 -15.02 3.34 -17.81
N GLY A 78 -14.80 2.64 -16.70
CA GLY A 78 -15.46 1.36 -16.42
C GLY A 78 -14.87 0.16 -17.16
N ARG A 79 -13.66 0.32 -17.71
CA ARG A 79 -12.89 -0.67 -18.49
C ARG A 79 -11.73 -1.24 -17.68
N TRP A 80 -11.92 -1.33 -16.35
CA TRP A 80 -10.88 -1.81 -15.45
C TRP A 80 -10.41 -3.22 -15.83
N GLY A 81 -9.09 -3.44 -15.78
CA GLY A 81 -8.48 -4.73 -16.09
C GLY A 81 -8.17 -4.95 -17.57
N GLU A 82 -8.58 -4.04 -18.46
CA GLU A 82 -8.11 -4.08 -19.84
C GLU A 82 -6.60 -3.80 -19.96
N PRO A 83 -5.92 -4.31 -21.00
CA PRO A 83 -4.49 -4.12 -21.20
C PRO A 83 -4.05 -2.66 -21.24
N ARG A 84 -3.04 -2.26 -20.47
CA ARG A 84 -2.66 -0.84 -20.28
C ARG A 84 -1.27 -0.50 -20.80
N THR A 85 -0.50 -1.48 -21.26
CA THR A 85 0.84 -1.27 -21.81
C THR A 85 0.87 -0.37 -23.04
N LEU A 86 2.02 0.23 -23.34
CA LEU A 86 2.18 1.07 -24.53
C LEU A 86 1.71 0.38 -25.84
N PRO A 87 2.03 -0.90 -26.11
CA PRO A 87 1.46 -1.61 -27.25
C PRO A 87 -0.06 -1.69 -27.25
N ALA A 88 -0.70 -1.88 -26.09
CA ALA A 88 -2.15 -1.90 -25.97
C ALA A 88 -2.77 -0.52 -26.24
N VAL A 89 -2.18 0.55 -25.69
CA VAL A 89 -2.59 1.93 -25.97
C VAL A 89 -2.46 2.25 -27.46
N TRP A 90 -1.32 1.89 -28.06
CA TRP A 90 -1.10 2.09 -29.49
C TRP A 90 -2.10 1.34 -30.36
N ALA A 91 -2.36 0.07 -30.06
CA ALA A 91 -3.32 -0.74 -30.78
C ALA A 91 -4.73 -0.14 -30.75
N ARG A 92 -5.17 0.36 -29.58
CA ARG A 92 -6.46 1.09 -29.46
C ARG A 92 -6.49 2.34 -30.32
N LEU A 93 -5.41 3.12 -30.34
CA LEU A 93 -5.33 4.35 -31.12
C LEU A 93 -5.36 4.11 -32.63
N THR A 94 -4.74 3.02 -33.11
CA THR A 94 -4.67 2.70 -34.54
C THR A 94 -5.77 1.76 -35.01
N GLY A 95 -6.68 1.32 -34.14
CA GLY A 95 -7.72 0.34 -34.45
C GLY A 95 -7.20 -1.09 -34.69
N ALA A 96 -6.01 -1.42 -34.20
CA ALA A 96 -5.46 -2.77 -34.28
C ALA A 96 -5.96 -3.65 -33.11
N PRO A 97 -5.87 -5.00 -33.22
CA PRO A 97 -6.17 -5.89 -32.10
C PRO A 97 -5.32 -5.56 -30.87
N VAL A 98 -5.97 -5.41 -29.71
CA VAL A 98 -5.29 -5.06 -28.45
C VAL A 98 -4.54 -6.27 -27.90
N PRO A 99 -3.19 -6.25 -27.82
CA PRO A 99 -2.44 -7.34 -27.21
C PRO A 99 -2.70 -7.40 -25.69
N PRO A 100 -2.65 -8.60 -25.08
CA PRO A 100 -2.68 -8.71 -23.63
C PRO A 100 -1.44 -8.07 -23.01
N ASP A 101 -1.58 -7.56 -21.79
CA ASP A 101 -0.41 -7.13 -21.01
C ASP A 101 0.46 -8.34 -20.66
N PRO A 102 1.79 -8.16 -20.56
CA PRO A 102 2.67 -9.22 -20.10
C PRO A 102 2.28 -9.64 -18.67
N PRO A 103 2.49 -10.93 -18.31
CA PRO A 103 2.23 -11.38 -16.96
C PRO A 103 3.09 -10.58 -15.97
N ALA A 104 2.54 -10.32 -14.78
CA ALA A 104 3.28 -9.66 -13.73
C ALA A 104 4.58 -10.43 -13.45
N ARG A 105 5.72 -9.73 -13.50
CA ARG A 105 7.03 -10.32 -13.21
C ARG A 105 7.01 -10.95 -11.80
N PRO A 106 7.51 -12.18 -11.62
CA PRO A 106 7.71 -12.73 -10.29
C PRO A 106 8.74 -11.88 -9.54
N ALA A 107 8.55 -11.74 -8.22
CA ALA A 107 9.50 -11.05 -7.36
C ALA A 107 10.88 -11.68 -7.54
N THR A 108 11.89 -10.88 -7.90
CA THR A 108 13.28 -11.35 -7.87
C THR A 108 13.79 -11.07 -6.45
N PRO A 109 14.32 -12.04 -5.71
CA PRO A 109 14.92 -11.77 -4.41
C PRO A 109 16.44 -11.64 -4.51
N PRO A 110 17.09 -10.70 -3.78
CA PRO A 110 16.49 -9.66 -2.94
C PRO A 110 16.17 -8.41 -3.77
N GLY A 111 14.91 -7.94 -3.76
CA GLY A 111 14.47 -6.76 -4.54
C GLY A 111 14.85 -6.85 -6.03
N ASP A 112 14.97 -5.73 -6.76
CA ASP A 112 15.42 -5.72 -8.18
C ASP A 112 16.89 -6.24 -8.41
N GLY A 113 17.38 -7.11 -7.53
CA GLY A 113 18.66 -7.79 -7.52
C GLY A 113 18.91 -8.66 -8.75
N GLN A 114 19.83 -8.15 -9.56
CA GLN A 114 20.56 -8.79 -10.67
C GLN A 114 19.74 -9.35 -11.82
N ALA A 115 20.13 -8.92 -13.02
CA ALA A 115 19.94 -9.67 -14.25
C ALA A 115 20.43 -11.10 -14.01
N THR A 116 19.50 -12.06 -14.06
CA THR A 116 19.90 -13.46 -14.01
C THR A 116 20.59 -13.80 -15.33
N LEU A 117 21.40 -14.85 -15.36
CA LEU A 117 22.04 -15.34 -16.60
C LEU A 117 21.01 -15.69 -17.70
N PHE A 118 19.73 -15.77 -17.34
CA PHE A 118 18.56 -16.04 -18.18
C PHE A 118 17.52 -14.93 -18.07
N ASP A 119 17.94 -13.66 -18.12
CA ASP A 119 16.97 -12.60 -18.36
C ASP A 119 16.20 -12.94 -19.66
N PRO A 120 14.86 -12.86 -19.65
CA PRO A 120 14.09 -13.10 -20.86
C PRO A 120 14.59 -12.16 -21.96
N GLU A 121 14.60 -12.65 -23.21
CA GLU A 121 14.94 -11.82 -24.36
C GLU A 121 14.24 -10.46 -24.26
N PRO A 122 14.94 -9.35 -24.53
CA PRO A 122 14.33 -8.04 -24.48
C PRO A 122 13.06 -8.07 -25.33
N PRO A 123 11.93 -7.57 -24.81
CA PRO A 123 10.68 -7.62 -25.54
C PRO A 123 10.86 -6.99 -26.92
N PRO A 124 10.17 -7.49 -27.95
CA PRO A 124 10.28 -6.95 -29.30
C PRO A 124 10.10 -5.43 -29.25
N ALA A 125 10.85 -4.72 -30.10
CA ALA A 125 10.84 -3.26 -30.12
C ALA A 125 9.39 -2.75 -30.14
N GLY A 126 8.97 -2.15 -29.02
CA GLY A 126 7.62 -1.62 -28.88
C GLY A 126 7.34 -0.53 -29.92
N PRO A 127 6.10 0.00 -29.98
CA PRO A 127 5.67 0.92 -31.03
C PRO A 127 6.41 2.28 -31.04
N GLY A 128 7.36 2.49 -30.12
CA GLY A 128 8.38 3.53 -30.19
C GLY A 128 7.93 4.87 -29.61
N LEU A 129 8.76 5.88 -29.86
CA LEU A 129 8.62 7.22 -29.26
C LEU A 129 7.36 7.96 -29.75
N ASP A 130 7.02 7.83 -31.03
CA ASP A 130 5.84 8.50 -31.57
C ASP A 130 4.55 7.92 -30.99
N ALA A 131 4.49 6.60 -30.77
CA ALA A 131 3.38 5.97 -30.08
C ALA A 131 3.27 6.42 -28.61
N LEU A 132 4.39 6.56 -27.91
CA LEU A 132 4.43 7.08 -26.54
C LEU A 132 3.87 8.51 -26.47
N LEU A 133 4.29 9.39 -27.38
CA LEU A 133 3.83 10.78 -27.43
C LEU A 133 2.34 10.90 -27.83
N GLN A 134 1.88 10.11 -28.80
CA GLN A 134 0.47 10.07 -29.18
C GLN A 134 -0.40 9.51 -28.05
N GLY A 135 0.06 8.43 -27.39
CA GLY A 135 -0.56 7.88 -26.18
C GLY A 135 -0.69 8.92 -25.07
N TYR A 136 0.39 9.64 -24.78
CA TYR A 136 0.38 10.74 -23.80
C TYR A 136 -0.65 11.83 -24.14
N ARG A 137 -0.67 12.32 -25.39
CA ARG A 137 -1.65 13.34 -25.83
C ARG A 137 -3.09 12.83 -25.69
N HIS A 138 -3.33 11.56 -26.03
CA HIS A 138 -4.63 10.93 -25.86
C HIS A 138 -5.04 10.82 -24.40
N GLN A 139 -4.11 10.47 -23.50
CA GLN A 139 -4.34 10.47 -22.06
C GLN A 139 -4.68 11.86 -21.54
N GLN A 140 -3.97 12.91 -21.96
CA GLN A 140 -4.29 14.29 -21.55
C GLN A 140 -5.72 14.67 -21.95
N ALA A 141 -6.13 14.38 -23.19
CA ALA A 141 -7.50 14.65 -23.64
C ALA A 141 -8.56 13.89 -22.81
N ARG A 142 -8.28 12.65 -22.41
CA ARG A 142 -9.18 11.86 -21.54
C ARG A 142 -9.23 12.39 -20.11
N ILE A 143 -8.09 12.86 -19.58
CA ILE A 143 -8.02 13.51 -18.27
C ILE A 143 -8.86 14.81 -18.28
N ASP A 144 -8.74 15.60 -19.35
CA ASP A 144 -9.50 16.85 -19.54
C ASP A 144 -11.02 16.62 -19.60
N ALA A 145 -11.44 15.42 -20.01
CA ALA A 145 -12.84 15.01 -20.08
C ALA A 145 -13.38 14.40 -18.76
N THR A 146 -12.55 14.27 -17.72
CA THR A 146 -13.02 13.82 -16.40
C THR A 146 -13.87 14.88 -15.71
N ALA A 147 -14.64 14.49 -14.68
CA ALA A 147 -15.55 15.39 -13.97
C ALA A 147 -14.81 16.50 -13.20
N ASP A 148 -13.60 16.19 -12.70
CA ASP A 148 -12.68 17.16 -12.11
C ASP A 148 -11.26 16.90 -12.64
N PRO A 149 -10.89 17.54 -13.77
CA PRO A 149 -9.59 17.34 -14.39
C PRO A 149 -8.42 17.78 -13.52
N ALA A 150 -8.61 18.71 -12.59
CA ALA A 150 -7.52 19.15 -11.70
C ALA A 150 -7.19 18.05 -10.68
N ARG A 151 -8.22 17.48 -10.04
CA ARG A 151 -8.06 16.36 -9.12
C ARG A 151 -7.50 15.12 -9.79
N PHE A 152 -7.99 14.78 -10.98
CA PHE A 152 -7.51 13.60 -11.68
C PHE A 152 -6.04 13.75 -12.14
N ARG A 153 -5.63 14.94 -12.59
CA ARG A 153 -4.20 15.23 -12.86
C ARG A 153 -3.35 15.09 -11.60
N PHE A 154 -3.88 15.49 -10.44
CA PHE A 154 -3.18 15.30 -9.18
C PHE A 154 -3.03 13.82 -8.84
N LEU A 155 -4.08 13.00 -8.99
CA LEU A 155 -4.00 11.56 -8.82
C LEU A 155 -2.90 10.92 -9.69
N VAL A 156 -2.86 11.29 -10.98
CA VAL A 156 -1.84 10.81 -11.93
C VAL A 156 -0.44 11.21 -11.47
N ALA A 157 -0.25 12.47 -11.07
CA ALA A 157 1.05 12.94 -10.59
C ALA A 157 1.49 12.25 -9.29
N ALA A 158 0.56 12.01 -8.37
CA ALA A 158 0.84 11.34 -7.10
C ALA A 158 1.20 9.86 -7.30
N GLU A 159 0.53 9.16 -8.22
CA GLU A 159 0.87 7.77 -8.58
C GLU A 159 2.23 7.66 -9.25
N ALA A 160 2.55 8.60 -10.16
CA ALA A 160 3.86 8.67 -10.80
C ALA A 160 4.98 8.93 -9.77
N ALA A 161 4.77 9.85 -8.83
CA ALA A 161 5.71 10.09 -7.73
C ALA A 161 5.84 8.87 -6.80
N GLY A 162 4.74 8.19 -6.51
CA GLY A 162 4.72 6.94 -5.76
C GLY A 162 5.50 5.83 -6.46
N ALA A 163 5.40 5.70 -7.78
CA ALA A 163 6.17 4.73 -8.56
C ALA A 163 7.67 4.99 -8.55
N LEU A 164 8.09 6.26 -8.63
CA LEU A 164 9.49 6.62 -8.43
C LEU A 164 9.96 6.24 -7.02
N LEU A 165 9.16 6.59 -6.00
CA LEU A 165 9.51 6.30 -4.60
C LEU A 165 9.59 4.79 -4.32
N ALA A 166 8.71 3.99 -4.90
CA ALA A 166 8.68 2.55 -4.72
C ALA A 166 10.01 1.89 -5.12
N VAL A 167 10.57 2.30 -6.27
CA VAL A 167 11.88 1.86 -6.75
C VAL A 167 13.00 2.38 -5.85
N GLU A 168 12.92 3.64 -5.41
CA GLU A 168 13.92 4.23 -4.50
C GLU A 168 13.97 3.53 -3.14
N MET A 169 12.82 3.26 -2.52
CA MET A 169 12.75 2.54 -1.25
C MET A 169 13.22 1.09 -1.39
N GLY A 170 12.87 0.43 -2.51
CA GLY A 170 13.38 -0.92 -2.80
C GLY A 170 14.90 -0.96 -2.92
N ALA A 171 15.50 0.06 -3.56
CA ALA A 171 16.94 0.18 -3.68
C ALA A 171 17.63 0.59 -2.36
N ALA A 172 17.06 1.53 -1.62
CA ALA A 172 17.59 1.99 -0.33
C ALA A 172 17.53 0.88 0.73
N GLY A 173 16.43 0.12 0.77
CA GLY A 173 16.19 -0.94 1.73
C GLY A 173 15.98 -0.43 3.16
N LEU A 174 15.25 -1.21 3.97
CA LEU A 174 15.06 -0.96 5.39
C LEU A 174 16.23 -1.56 6.18
N PRO A 175 16.99 -0.81 6.99
CA PRO A 175 18.04 -1.39 7.84
C PRO A 175 17.55 -2.57 8.67
N TRP A 176 18.32 -3.66 8.64
CA TRP A 176 17.93 -4.96 9.19
C TRP A 176 19.12 -5.74 9.77
N ARG A 177 19.03 -6.06 11.07
CA ARG A 177 20.01 -6.86 11.80
C ARG A 177 19.66 -8.33 11.75
N ALA A 178 20.30 -9.06 10.83
CA ALA A 178 20.08 -10.50 10.62
C ALA A 178 20.48 -11.35 11.83
N ASP A 179 21.47 -10.92 12.60
CA ASP A 179 21.90 -11.54 13.86
C ASP A 179 20.83 -11.41 14.95
N VAL A 180 20.31 -10.19 15.16
CA VAL A 180 19.17 -9.95 16.07
C VAL A 180 17.94 -10.74 15.62
N HIS A 181 17.71 -10.83 14.31
CA HIS A 181 16.64 -11.65 13.76
C HIS A 181 16.80 -13.14 14.11
N ASP A 182 17.99 -13.73 13.91
CA ASP A 182 18.27 -15.12 14.25
C ASP A 182 18.04 -15.40 15.74
N GLU A 183 18.55 -14.53 16.62
CA GLU A 183 18.37 -14.63 18.07
C GLU A 183 16.88 -14.61 18.46
N LEU A 184 16.10 -13.69 17.91
CA LEU A 184 14.66 -13.59 18.14
C LEU A 184 13.92 -14.84 17.66
N LEU A 185 14.26 -15.38 16.50
CA LEU A 185 13.62 -16.60 15.99
C LEU A 185 13.99 -17.81 16.85
N ARG A 186 15.22 -17.92 17.35
CA ARG A 186 15.62 -18.99 18.28
C ARG A 186 14.88 -18.89 19.60
N GLU A 187 14.69 -17.70 20.14
CA GLU A 187 13.90 -17.47 21.37
C GLU A 187 12.42 -17.85 21.14
N LEU A 188 11.84 -17.39 20.04
CA LEU A 188 10.41 -17.58 19.76
C LEU A 188 10.08 -19.00 19.31
N LEU A 189 10.87 -19.59 18.42
CA LEU A 189 10.58 -20.85 17.71
C LEU A 189 11.43 -22.04 18.19
N GLY A 190 12.47 -21.79 18.98
CA GLY A 190 13.48 -22.78 19.33
C GLY A 190 14.43 -23.08 18.18
N GLU A 191 15.21 -24.16 18.33
CA GLU A 191 16.20 -24.56 17.32
C GLU A 191 15.56 -24.84 15.95
N PRO A 192 16.17 -24.36 14.84
CA PRO A 192 15.78 -24.72 13.50
C PRO A 192 15.82 -26.24 13.27
N SER A 193 14.92 -26.74 12.43
CA SER A 193 14.95 -28.15 12.03
C SER A 193 16.16 -28.43 11.12
N PRO A 194 17.03 -29.42 11.44
CA PRO A 194 18.13 -29.81 10.57
C PRO A 194 17.68 -30.33 9.19
N MET A 195 16.43 -30.79 9.09
CA MET A 195 15.85 -31.38 7.88
C MET A 195 14.89 -30.44 7.13
N GLY A 196 14.84 -29.14 7.50
CA GLY A 196 13.97 -28.16 6.84
C GLY A 196 12.48 -28.24 7.21
N GLY A 197 12.15 -28.89 8.34
CA GLY A 197 10.79 -28.97 8.89
C GLY A 197 10.48 -27.88 9.93
N PRO A 198 9.35 -28.01 10.67
CA PRO A 198 9.00 -27.05 11.72
C PRO A 198 10.09 -27.00 12.81
N PRO A 199 10.45 -25.80 13.28
CA PRO A 199 11.33 -25.59 14.43
C PRO A 199 10.82 -26.29 15.69
N ARG A 200 11.73 -26.49 16.65
CA ARG A 200 11.49 -27.28 17.87
C ARG A 200 10.18 -26.92 18.57
N ARG A 201 9.90 -25.64 18.80
CA ARG A 201 8.69 -25.22 19.54
C ARG A 201 7.39 -25.53 18.78
N LEU A 202 7.39 -25.42 17.45
CA LEU A 202 6.24 -25.79 16.63
C LEU A 202 6.02 -27.31 16.61
N ALA A 203 7.11 -28.10 16.60
CA ALA A 203 7.03 -29.55 16.73
C ALA A 203 6.48 -29.97 18.11
N ASP A 204 6.97 -29.34 19.19
CA ASP A 204 6.50 -29.58 20.56
C ASP A 204 5.03 -29.20 20.73
N LEU A 205 4.61 -28.05 20.18
CA LEU A 205 3.21 -27.64 20.17
C LEU A 205 2.32 -28.61 19.38
N SER A 206 2.78 -29.08 18.21
CA SER A 206 2.06 -30.09 17.43
C SER A 206 1.84 -31.37 18.23
N ALA A 207 2.86 -31.84 18.96
CA ALA A 207 2.74 -33.02 19.82
C ALA A 207 1.76 -32.81 20.99
N ARG A 208 1.81 -31.64 21.64
CA ARG A 208 0.89 -31.29 22.73
C ARG A 208 -0.55 -31.13 22.25
N ILE A 209 -0.76 -30.57 21.05
CA ILE A 209 -2.08 -30.46 20.42
C ILE A 209 -2.62 -31.86 20.12
N ALA A 210 -1.81 -32.75 19.55
CA ALA A 210 -2.21 -34.13 19.31
C ALA A 210 -2.59 -34.85 20.61
N ALA A 211 -1.79 -34.70 21.68
CA ALA A 211 -2.11 -35.25 23.00
C ALA A 211 -3.44 -34.71 23.56
N ALA A 212 -3.72 -33.42 23.38
CA ALA A 212 -4.97 -32.79 23.80
C ALA A 212 -6.20 -33.26 22.99
N PHE A 213 -6.00 -33.85 21.81
CA PHE A 213 -7.03 -34.54 21.01
C PHE A 213 -6.90 -36.08 21.11
N GLY A 214 -6.58 -36.59 22.30
CA GLY A 214 -6.54 -38.03 22.55
C GLY A 214 -5.39 -38.78 21.85
N GLY A 215 -4.31 -38.09 21.48
CA GLY A 215 -3.16 -38.65 20.78
C GLY A 215 -3.33 -38.73 19.26
N GLN A 216 -4.46 -38.27 18.70
CA GLN A 216 -4.65 -38.23 17.27
C GLN A 216 -3.82 -37.10 16.65
N ARG A 217 -3.06 -37.42 15.60
CA ARG A 217 -2.33 -36.40 14.84
C ARG A 217 -3.32 -35.45 14.14
N VAL A 218 -3.14 -34.15 14.38
CA VAL A 218 -3.91 -33.06 13.77
C VAL A 218 -2.91 -32.05 13.23
N HIS A 219 -3.06 -31.64 11.96
CA HIS A 219 -2.28 -30.56 11.37
C HIS A 219 -2.83 -29.19 11.83
N PRO A 220 -2.15 -28.47 12.75
CA PRO A 220 -2.76 -27.28 13.37
C PRO A 220 -2.89 -26.09 12.39
N GLU A 221 -2.08 -26.07 11.33
CA GLU A 221 -2.16 -25.12 10.22
C GLU A 221 -3.37 -25.35 9.30
N SER A 222 -3.98 -26.54 9.33
CA SER A 222 -5.11 -26.92 8.47
C SER A 222 -6.44 -26.60 9.14
N PRO A 223 -7.18 -25.57 8.70
CA PRO A 223 -8.47 -25.23 9.32
C PRO A 223 -9.46 -26.37 9.27
N ALA A 224 -9.48 -27.13 8.17
CA ALA A 224 -10.39 -28.26 7.97
C ALA A 224 -10.09 -29.42 8.93
N GLU A 225 -8.82 -29.66 9.26
CA GLU A 225 -8.47 -30.69 10.24
C GLU A 225 -8.80 -30.27 11.67
N VAL A 226 -8.51 -29.02 12.02
CA VAL A 226 -8.85 -28.49 13.35
C VAL A 226 -10.36 -28.51 13.58
N LEU A 227 -11.18 -28.13 12.57
CA LEU A 227 -12.64 -28.23 12.66
C LEU A 227 -13.10 -29.67 12.86
N ARG A 228 -12.55 -30.63 12.10
CA ARG A 228 -12.87 -32.05 12.26
C ARG A 228 -12.45 -32.59 13.63
N ALA A 229 -11.30 -32.15 14.17
CA ALA A 229 -10.84 -32.54 15.49
C ALA A 229 -11.78 -32.06 16.59
N LEU A 230 -12.16 -30.76 16.57
CA LEU A 230 -13.14 -30.19 17.50
C LEU A 230 -14.50 -30.89 17.40
N GLN A 231 -14.96 -31.18 16.18
CA GLN A 231 -16.24 -31.86 15.96
C GLN A 231 -16.28 -33.27 16.58
N ARG A 232 -15.16 -34.00 16.57
CA ARG A 232 -15.07 -35.33 17.22
C ARG A 232 -15.20 -35.23 18.74
N GLU A 233 -14.72 -34.14 19.33
CA GLU A 233 -14.91 -33.80 20.75
C GLU A 233 -16.29 -33.19 21.03
N GLY A 234 -17.22 -33.22 20.06
CA GLY A 234 -18.57 -32.67 20.19
C GLY A 234 -18.66 -31.15 20.08
N ILE A 235 -17.58 -30.46 19.70
CA ILE A 235 -17.50 -29.00 19.62
C ILE A 235 -17.67 -28.54 18.18
N SER A 236 -18.77 -27.85 17.90
CA SER A 236 -19.03 -27.25 16.59
C SER A 236 -18.75 -25.75 16.61
N VAL A 237 -17.87 -25.28 15.71
CA VAL A 237 -17.57 -23.86 15.53
C VAL A 237 -17.62 -23.47 14.06
N PRO A 238 -18.04 -22.23 13.73
CA PRO A 238 -18.20 -21.81 12.34
C PRO A 238 -16.86 -21.55 11.63
N SER A 239 -15.76 -21.38 12.37
CA SER A 239 -14.43 -21.18 11.81
C SER A 239 -13.35 -21.39 12.86
N THR A 240 -12.09 -21.47 12.43
CA THR A 240 -10.93 -21.56 13.33
C THR A 240 -10.25 -20.20 13.57
N ARG A 241 -10.99 -19.10 13.36
CA ARG A 241 -10.50 -17.73 13.65
C ARG A 241 -10.24 -17.59 15.15
N ALA A 242 -9.19 -16.84 15.51
CA ALA A 242 -8.75 -16.72 16.90
C ALA A 242 -9.86 -16.31 17.88
N TRP A 243 -10.71 -15.34 17.51
CA TRP A 243 -11.80 -14.89 18.37
C TRP A 243 -12.91 -15.95 18.57
N VAL A 244 -13.14 -16.82 17.58
CA VAL A 244 -14.08 -17.93 17.72
C VAL A 244 -13.48 -18.99 18.65
N LEU A 245 -12.22 -19.34 18.41
CA LEU A 245 -11.52 -20.35 19.21
C LEU A 245 -11.39 -19.92 20.68
N ARG A 246 -11.13 -18.64 20.98
CA ARG A 246 -11.07 -18.13 22.36
C ARG A 246 -12.36 -18.34 23.16
N GLY A 247 -13.50 -18.49 22.49
CA GLY A 247 -14.79 -18.80 23.14
C GLY A 247 -15.02 -20.28 23.39
N VAL A 248 -14.06 -21.15 23.03
CA VAL A 248 -14.15 -22.60 23.20
C VAL A 248 -13.35 -23.02 24.42
N ASP A 249 -14.00 -23.74 25.34
CA ASP A 249 -13.36 -24.33 26.50
C ASP A 249 -12.83 -25.74 26.14
N HIS A 250 -11.54 -25.80 25.73
CA HIS A 250 -10.88 -27.06 25.41
C HIS A 250 -9.34 -26.91 25.56
N PRO A 251 -8.61 -27.90 26.13
CA PRO A 251 -7.18 -27.78 26.44
C PRO A 251 -6.29 -27.55 25.21
N ALA A 252 -6.71 -28.01 24.03
CA ALA A 252 -5.98 -27.75 22.78
C ALA A 252 -6.06 -26.29 22.30
N ILE A 253 -7.03 -25.50 22.76
CA ILE A 253 -7.31 -24.16 22.21
C ILE A 253 -6.18 -23.16 22.45
N PRO A 254 -5.66 -22.99 23.69
CA PRO A 254 -4.50 -22.12 23.92
C PRO A 254 -3.28 -22.53 23.07
N LEU A 255 -3.05 -23.84 22.93
CA LEU A 255 -1.94 -24.39 22.14
C LEU A 255 -2.11 -24.12 20.64
N LEU A 256 -3.33 -24.26 20.11
CA LEU A 256 -3.66 -23.95 18.73
C LEU A 256 -3.46 -22.47 18.43
N LEU A 257 -3.81 -21.58 19.35
CA LEU A 257 -3.61 -20.14 19.20
C LEU A 257 -2.12 -19.80 19.18
N GLU A 258 -1.34 -20.33 20.12
CA GLU A 258 0.11 -20.15 20.17
C GLU A 258 0.79 -20.70 18.90
N TYR A 259 0.43 -21.93 18.48
CA TYR A 259 0.97 -22.53 17.26
C TYR A 259 0.68 -21.66 16.04
N LYS A 260 -0.56 -21.19 15.86
CA LYS A 260 -0.92 -20.37 14.69
C LYS A 260 -0.17 -19.06 14.64
N GLU A 261 0.08 -18.45 15.80
CA GLU A 261 0.87 -17.22 15.88
C GLU A 261 2.33 -17.47 15.47
N LEU A 262 2.98 -18.46 16.08
CA LEU A 262 4.37 -18.82 15.80
C LEU A 262 4.57 -19.37 14.39
N TYR A 263 3.64 -20.18 13.89
CA TYR A 263 3.66 -20.72 12.53
C TYR A 263 3.62 -19.62 11.48
N ARG A 264 2.82 -18.57 11.71
CA ARG A 264 2.79 -17.39 10.83
C ARG A 264 4.12 -16.64 10.85
N ILE A 265 4.74 -16.49 12.02
CA ILE A 265 6.08 -15.89 12.12
C ILE A 265 7.10 -16.74 11.36
N TRP A 266 7.14 -18.05 11.58
CA TRP A 266 8.09 -18.94 10.92
C TRP A 266 7.95 -18.93 9.39
N THR A 267 6.72 -18.99 8.88
CA THR A 267 6.46 -19.08 7.44
C THR A 267 6.58 -17.75 6.72
N ALA A 268 6.27 -16.62 7.37
CA ALA A 268 6.32 -15.29 6.76
C ALA A 268 7.61 -14.52 7.05
N HIS A 269 8.28 -14.79 8.17
CA HIS A 269 9.46 -14.04 8.64
C HIS A 269 10.55 -14.96 9.21
N GLY A 270 10.57 -16.24 8.83
CA GLY A 270 11.57 -17.19 9.33
C GLY A 270 12.97 -17.01 8.69
N TRP A 271 13.87 -17.95 8.99
CA TRP A 271 15.23 -17.94 8.48
C TRP A 271 15.33 -17.92 6.94
N SER A 272 14.49 -18.69 6.24
CA SER A 272 14.46 -18.70 4.77
C SER A 272 14.05 -17.36 4.20
N TRP A 273 13.07 -16.69 4.81
CA TRP A 273 12.68 -15.33 4.44
C TRP A 273 13.86 -14.37 4.63
N CYS A 274 14.54 -14.42 5.78
CA CYS A 274 15.66 -13.53 6.06
C CYS A 274 16.78 -13.70 5.03
N GLN A 275 17.14 -14.94 4.70
CA GLN A 275 18.17 -15.26 3.69
C GLN A 275 17.79 -14.76 2.28
N GLN A 276 16.50 -14.76 1.97
CA GLN A 276 16.00 -14.40 0.64
C GLN A 276 15.85 -12.89 0.46
N TRP A 277 15.50 -12.16 1.51
CA TRP A 277 15.09 -10.75 1.42
C TRP A 277 16.03 -9.75 2.10
N VAL A 278 16.93 -10.23 2.96
CA VAL A 278 17.91 -9.38 3.65
C VAL A 278 19.28 -9.57 3.01
N ARG A 279 19.89 -8.46 2.57
CA ARG A 279 21.22 -8.42 1.97
C ARG A 279 21.94 -7.15 2.41
N ASP A 280 23.24 -7.26 2.66
CA ASP A 280 24.09 -6.11 3.02
C ASP A 280 23.54 -5.30 4.20
N GLY A 281 22.95 -6.00 5.19
CA GLY A 281 22.37 -5.39 6.40
C GLY A 281 21.03 -4.70 6.19
N ARG A 282 20.35 -4.94 5.06
CA ARG A 282 19.10 -4.27 4.70
C ARG A 282 18.07 -5.23 4.11
N PHE A 283 16.81 -5.00 4.45
CA PHE A 283 15.65 -5.67 3.88
C PHE A 283 15.19 -4.92 2.62
N HIS A 284 15.15 -5.61 1.48
CA HIS A 284 14.82 -5.01 0.17
C HIS A 284 13.47 -5.52 -0.37
N PRO A 285 12.34 -4.97 0.09
CA PRO A 285 11.03 -5.31 -0.48
C PRO A 285 10.83 -4.68 -1.86
N GLU A 286 10.07 -5.35 -2.72
CA GLU A 286 9.56 -4.75 -3.95
C GLU A 286 8.18 -4.15 -3.67
N PHE A 287 8.08 -2.82 -3.71
CA PHE A 287 6.81 -2.11 -3.56
C PHE A 287 6.07 -2.04 -4.89
N VAL A 288 4.76 -2.32 -4.87
CA VAL A 288 3.87 -2.27 -6.02
C VAL A 288 2.80 -1.20 -5.78
N PRO A 289 3.05 0.04 -6.21
CA PRO A 289 2.04 1.10 -6.22
C PRO A 289 0.78 0.66 -6.96
N ALA A 290 -0.37 1.16 -6.51
CA ALA A 290 -1.67 0.78 -7.03
C ALA A 290 -1.92 -0.75 -7.13
N GLY A 291 -1.25 -1.53 -6.27
CA GLY A 291 -1.28 -2.99 -6.32
C GLY A 291 -2.63 -3.60 -5.96
N VAL A 292 -3.51 -2.84 -5.30
CA VAL A 292 -4.90 -3.22 -5.07
C VAL A 292 -5.87 -2.16 -5.60
N VAL A 293 -7.13 -2.55 -5.76
CA VAL A 293 -8.21 -1.71 -6.30
C VAL A 293 -8.32 -0.33 -5.65
N SER A 294 -8.16 -0.24 -4.33
CA SER A 294 -8.22 1.04 -3.60
C SER A 294 -7.02 1.95 -3.85
N GLY A 295 -5.98 1.50 -4.56
CA GLY A 295 -4.75 2.26 -4.75
C GLY A 295 -3.71 2.07 -3.65
N ARG A 296 -4.03 1.31 -2.59
CA ARG A 296 -3.02 0.93 -1.60
C ARG A 296 -1.89 0.17 -2.28
N TRP A 297 -0.69 0.37 -1.76
CA TRP A 297 0.47 -0.35 -2.25
C TRP A 297 0.37 -1.81 -1.83
N ALA A 298 0.76 -2.70 -2.73
CA ALA A 298 1.08 -4.07 -2.42
C ALA A 298 2.61 -4.21 -2.32
N THR A 299 3.08 -5.35 -1.84
CA THR A 299 4.50 -5.69 -1.90
C THR A 299 4.67 -7.09 -2.44
N ARG A 300 5.73 -7.28 -3.20
CA ARG A 300 6.26 -8.60 -3.53
C ARG A 300 7.49 -8.80 -2.66
N GLY A 301 7.50 -9.88 -1.89
CA GLY A 301 8.64 -10.23 -1.05
C GLY A 301 8.36 -10.76 0.34
N GLY A 302 7.38 -11.67 0.45
CA GLY A 302 7.24 -12.50 1.63
C GLY A 302 6.69 -11.80 2.88
N GLY A 303 5.85 -10.77 2.76
CA GLY A 303 5.19 -10.17 3.93
C GLY A 303 5.76 -8.82 4.39
N ALA A 304 6.49 -8.13 3.51
CA ALA A 304 7.01 -6.78 3.73
C ALA A 304 5.97 -5.81 4.34
N LEU A 305 4.72 -5.83 3.86
CA LEU A 305 3.65 -4.94 4.36
C LEU A 305 3.10 -5.32 5.74
N GLN A 306 3.65 -6.33 6.43
CA GLN A 306 3.18 -6.76 7.75
C GLN A 306 4.34 -7.32 8.59
N ILE A 307 5.30 -6.48 8.95
CA ILE A 307 6.36 -6.83 9.92
C ILE A 307 5.74 -6.90 11.33
N PRO A 308 5.63 -8.08 11.97
CA PRO A 308 5.04 -8.21 13.30
C PRO A 308 5.86 -7.43 14.33
N LYS A 309 5.22 -6.85 15.35
CA LYS A 309 5.89 -6.07 16.40
C LYS A 309 7.09 -6.79 17.03
N VAL A 310 7.00 -8.11 17.22
CA VAL A 310 8.10 -8.92 17.75
C VAL A 310 9.32 -8.99 16.81
N ILE A 311 9.09 -8.98 15.49
CA ILE A 311 10.13 -9.02 14.46
C ILE A 311 10.70 -7.62 14.19
N ARG A 312 9.93 -6.55 14.41
CA ARG A 312 10.41 -5.15 14.29
C ARG A 312 11.66 -4.86 15.13
N LYS A 313 11.96 -5.68 16.14
CA LYS A 313 13.21 -5.61 16.93
C LYS A 313 14.48 -5.83 16.10
N ALA A 314 14.37 -6.56 14.99
CA ALA A 314 15.48 -6.74 14.05
C ALA A 314 15.69 -5.52 13.13
N VAL A 315 14.75 -4.57 13.11
CA VAL A 315 14.88 -3.32 12.34
C VAL A 315 15.55 -2.28 13.24
N VAL A 316 16.85 -2.13 13.05
CA VAL A 316 17.72 -1.26 13.85
C VAL A 316 18.45 -0.32 12.91
N ALA A 317 18.47 0.97 13.23
CA ALA A 317 19.12 1.98 12.43
C ALA A 317 20.63 1.76 12.35
N ASP A 318 21.24 2.18 11.23
CA ASP A 318 22.70 2.14 11.07
C ASP A 318 23.43 2.99 12.13
N PRO A 319 24.69 2.68 12.46
CA PRO A 319 25.46 3.46 13.44
C PRO A 319 25.56 4.95 13.07
N GLY A 320 25.17 5.84 13.98
CA GLY A 320 25.12 7.29 13.75
C GLY A 320 23.83 7.78 13.09
N TRP A 321 22.86 6.88 12.89
CA TRP A 321 21.55 7.15 12.31
C TRP A 321 20.43 6.71 13.26
N THR A 322 19.23 7.21 13.00
CA THR A 322 17.99 6.88 13.71
C THR A 322 16.85 6.78 12.70
N PHE A 323 15.71 6.23 13.12
CA PHE A 323 14.47 6.33 12.38
C PHE A 323 13.64 7.52 12.84
N VAL A 324 12.98 8.18 11.89
CA VAL A 324 11.81 9.03 12.12
C VAL A 324 10.61 8.29 11.58
N VAL A 325 9.77 7.78 12.49
CA VAL A 325 8.58 6.99 12.18
C VAL A 325 7.34 7.86 12.41
N ALA A 326 6.46 7.93 11.41
CA ALA A 326 5.23 8.70 11.51
C ALA A 326 4.02 7.86 11.08
N ASP A 327 3.01 7.79 11.94
CA ASP A 327 1.75 7.08 11.72
C ASP A 327 0.57 8.06 11.70
N ALA A 328 -0.30 7.98 10.70
CA ALA A 328 -1.54 8.77 10.64
C ALA A 328 -2.65 8.12 11.46
N GLY A 329 -2.65 8.38 12.77
CA GLY A 329 -3.66 7.86 13.68
C GLY A 329 -5.09 8.24 13.25
N GLN A 330 -5.96 7.22 13.11
CA GLN A 330 -7.39 7.38 12.80
C GLN A 330 -7.65 8.01 11.42
N LEU A 331 -6.79 7.73 10.42
CA LEU A 331 -6.88 8.32 9.09
C LEU A 331 -8.26 8.14 8.44
N GLU A 332 -8.77 6.91 8.33
CA GLU A 332 -10.04 6.63 7.64
C GLU A 332 -11.26 7.41 8.22
N PRO A 333 -11.50 7.44 9.54
CA PRO A 333 -12.48 8.35 10.16
C PRO A 333 -12.35 9.82 9.76
N ARG A 334 -11.12 10.34 9.74
CA ARG A 334 -10.83 11.74 9.42
C ARG A 334 -11.04 12.01 7.92
N ILE A 335 -10.74 11.04 7.07
CA ILE A 335 -11.07 11.08 5.64
C ILE A 335 -12.58 11.20 5.45
N LEU A 336 -13.38 10.37 6.13
CA LEU A 336 -14.85 10.49 6.08
C LEU A 336 -15.33 11.89 6.49
N ALA A 337 -14.79 12.44 7.58
CA ALA A 337 -15.11 13.79 8.02
C ALA A 337 -14.81 14.84 6.93
N ALA A 338 -13.63 14.75 6.30
CA ALA A 338 -13.19 15.71 5.28
C ALA A 338 -14.00 15.61 3.98
N VAL A 339 -14.25 14.41 3.46
CA VAL A 339 -14.93 14.23 2.17
C VAL A 339 -16.44 14.43 2.26
N SER A 340 -17.04 14.15 3.42
CA SER A 340 -18.48 14.37 3.62
C SER A 340 -18.85 15.81 3.92
N GLY A 341 -17.91 16.59 4.48
CA GLY A 341 -18.16 17.96 4.92
C GLY A 341 -19.11 18.07 6.11
N ASP A 342 -19.43 16.97 6.79
CA ASP A 342 -20.38 16.97 7.91
C ASP A 342 -19.88 17.89 9.04
N PRO A 343 -20.62 18.93 9.44
CA PRO A 343 -20.10 19.92 10.40
C PRO A 343 -19.81 19.32 11.79
N GLY A 344 -20.62 18.36 12.24
CA GLY A 344 -20.42 17.70 13.53
C GLY A 344 -19.17 16.82 13.50
N MET A 345 -19.08 15.96 12.48
CA MET A 345 -17.95 15.05 12.34
C MET A 345 -16.64 15.82 12.07
N SER A 346 -16.71 16.93 11.32
CA SER A 346 -15.56 17.77 11.04
C SER A 346 -15.01 18.46 12.29
N ARG A 347 -15.87 18.92 13.21
CA ARG A 347 -15.45 19.44 14.52
C ARG A 347 -14.82 18.35 15.39
N ALA A 348 -15.45 17.17 15.47
CA ALA A 348 -14.90 16.03 16.20
C ALA A 348 -13.53 15.61 15.65
N ALA A 349 -13.35 15.62 14.34
CA ALA A 349 -12.07 15.37 13.69
C ALA A 349 -11.08 16.55 13.80
N GLY A 350 -11.51 17.73 14.22
CA GLY A 350 -10.61 18.82 14.62
C GLY A 350 -9.97 18.61 16.00
N ALA A 351 -10.53 17.71 16.81
CA ALA A 351 -10.01 17.36 18.13
C ALA A 351 -8.86 16.34 18.06
N GLY A 352 -8.14 16.19 19.19
CA GLY A 352 -7.06 15.20 19.33
C GLY A 352 -7.55 13.76 19.19
N ASP A 353 -8.44 13.31 20.09
CA ASP A 353 -9.10 12.00 19.99
C ASP A 353 -10.51 12.15 19.39
N MET A 354 -10.63 11.83 18.10
CA MET A 354 -11.91 11.92 17.38
C MET A 354 -13.00 11.03 18.00
N TYR A 355 -12.66 9.84 18.49
CA TYR A 355 -13.65 8.94 19.09
C TYR A 355 -14.14 9.46 20.43
N ALA A 356 -13.26 10.05 21.24
CA ALA A 356 -13.66 10.69 22.49
C ALA A 356 -14.59 11.88 22.23
N ALA A 357 -14.27 12.72 21.24
CA ALA A 357 -15.13 13.84 20.85
C ALA A 357 -16.51 13.38 20.39
N LEU A 358 -16.59 12.40 19.48
CA LEU A 358 -17.86 11.81 19.05
C LEU A 358 -18.66 11.22 20.22
N ALA A 359 -17.97 10.58 21.15
CA ALA A 359 -18.59 9.95 22.30
C ALA A 359 -19.27 10.96 23.22
N THR A 360 -18.56 12.04 23.56
CA THR A 360 -19.11 13.14 24.36
C THR A 360 -20.31 13.80 23.68
N GLU A 361 -20.25 14.00 22.37
CA GLU A 361 -21.32 14.69 21.63
C GLU A 361 -22.56 13.84 21.39
N SER A 362 -22.43 12.53 21.18
CA SER A 362 -23.53 11.71 20.65
C SER A 362 -23.72 10.33 21.29
N PHE A 363 -22.75 9.82 22.05
CA PHE A 363 -22.81 8.46 22.62
C PHE A 363 -22.74 8.45 24.15
N GLY A 364 -23.17 9.54 24.81
CA GLY A 364 -23.21 9.62 26.27
C GLY A 364 -21.85 9.43 26.95
N GLY A 365 -20.75 9.74 26.25
CA GLY A 365 -19.38 9.54 26.72
C GLY A 365 -18.78 8.16 26.45
N ASP A 366 -19.51 7.21 25.85
CA ASP A 366 -18.98 5.88 25.54
C ASP A 366 -18.13 5.87 24.25
N ARG A 367 -16.82 5.98 24.44
CA ARG A 367 -15.81 5.93 23.38
C ARG A 367 -15.79 4.61 22.62
N ALA A 368 -16.03 3.47 23.28
CA ALA A 368 -15.99 2.17 22.64
C ALA A 368 -17.18 2.02 21.68
N THR A 369 -18.37 2.41 22.12
CA THR A 369 -19.58 2.42 21.27
C THR A 369 -19.45 3.39 20.11
N ALA A 370 -18.92 4.61 20.33
CA ALA A 370 -18.68 5.57 19.25
C ALA A 370 -17.72 5.03 18.17
N LYS A 371 -16.63 4.37 18.60
CA LYS A 371 -15.67 3.71 17.69
C LYS A 371 -16.34 2.60 16.88
N VAL A 372 -17.09 1.71 17.53
CA VAL A 372 -17.80 0.61 16.86
C VAL A 372 -18.82 1.15 15.86
N ALA A 373 -19.58 2.18 16.20
CA ALA A 373 -20.56 2.80 15.31
C ALA A 373 -19.90 3.35 14.04
N LEU A 374 -18.82 4.12 14.18
CA LEU A 374 -18.14 4.75 13.06
C LEU A 374 -17.50 3.72 12.12
N LEU A 375 -16.81 2.72 12.69
CA LEU A 375 -16.22 1.64 11.89
C LEU A 375 -17.29 0.78 11.22
N GLY A 376 -18.40 0.50 11.92
CA GLY A 376 -19.55 -0.22 11.36
C GLY A 376 -20.17 0.53 10.18
N ALA A 377 -20.26 1.85 10.25
CA ALA A 377 -20.76 2.69 9.17
C ALA A 377 -19.84 2.65 7.94
N MET A 378 -18.52 2.78 8.11
CA MET A 378 -17.56 2.77 6.99
C MET A 378 -17.42 1.40 6.33
N TYR A 379 -17.37 0.32 7.12
CA TYR A 379 -17.15 -1.04 6.60
C TYR A 379 -18.44 -1.81 6.28
N GLY A 380 -19.61 -1.21 6.49
CA GLY A 380 -20.90 -1.82 6.16
C GLY A 380 -21.30 -2.98 7.07
N GLN A 381 -20.81 -3.03 8.32
CA GLN A 381 -21.27 -3.97 9.34
C GLN A 381 -22.49 -3.36 10.05
N VAL A 382 -23.66 -3.50 9.43
CA VAL A 382 -24.90 -2.81 9.85
C VAL A 382 -25.82 -3.62 10.77
N GLY A 383 -25.39 -4.81 11.23
CA GLY A 383 -26.24 -5.77 11.94
C GLY A 383 -25.79 -6.12 13.36
N GLY A 384 -26.71 -6.66 14.17
CA GLY A 384 -26.45 -7.16 15.53
C GLY A 384 -26.44 -6.07 16.61
N GLN A 385 -25.60 -6.25 17.64
CA GLN A 385 -25.51 -5.35 18.81
C GLN A 385 -25.12 -3.89 18.47
N ALA A 386 -24.66 -3.60 17.25
CA ALA A 386 -24.26 -2.27 16.79
C ALA A 386 -25.42 -1.41 16.22
N ALA A 387 -26.62 -1.97 16.01
CA ALA A 387 -27.71 -1.26 15.34
C ALA A 387 -28.17 0.05 16.03
N PRO A 388 -28.32 0.11 17.37
CA PRO A 388 -28.67 1.36 18.06
C PRO A 388 -27.59 2.45 17.92
N ALA A 389 -26.32 2.02 17.90
CA ALA A 389 -25.18 2.93 17.75
C ALA A 389 -25.12 3.54 16.34
N LEU A 390 -25.43 2.74 15.31
CA LEU A 390 -25.54 3.22 13.93
C LEU A 390 -26.73 4.17 13.72
N ALA A 391 -27.88 3.91 14.35
CA ALA A 391 -29.02 4.82 14.31
C ALA A 391 -28.68 6.18 14.92
N THR A 392 -27.90 6.17 16.00
CA THR A 392 -27.38 7.39 16.63
C THR A 392 -26.43 8.14 15.69
N LEU A 393 -25.48 7.45 15.07
CA LEU A 393 -24.56 8.04 14.09
C LEU A 393 -25.31 8.69 12.92
N ARG A 394 -26.32 8.01 12.36
CA ARG A 394 -27.14 8.51 11.24
C ARG A 394 -27.87 9.80 11.60
N ARG A 395 -28.35 9.93 12.84
CA ARG A 395 -29.06 11.12 13.32
C ARG A 395 -28.10 12.28 13.60
N SER A 396 -26.96 11.99 14.20
CA SER A 396 -25.99 13.01 14.62
C SER A 396 -25.10 13.53 13.47
N TYR A 397 -24.80 12.67 12.49
CA TYR A 397 -23.88 12.97 11.37
C TYR A 397 -24.50 12.56 10.01
N PRO A 398 -25.62 13.18 9.61
CA PRO A 398 -26.40 12.75 8.47
C PRO A 398 -25.66 12.92 7.13
N GLN A 399 -24.76 13.89 6.99
CA GLN A 399 -24.02 14.10 5.74
C GLN A 399 -22.93 13.04 5.57
N ALA A 400 -22.22 12.71 6.65
CA ALA A 400 -21.27 11.61 6.66
C ALA A 400 -21.94 10.26 6.36
N TRP A 401 -23.12 10.02 6.93
CA TRP A 401 -23.92 8.83 6.63
C TRP A 401 -24.38 8.80 5.17
N ALA A 402 -24.91 9.90 4.65
CA ALA A 402 -25.36 10.00 3.26
C ALA A 402 -24.21 9.72 2.28
N TYR A 403 -23.02 10.26 2.52
CA TYR A 403 -21.85 10.05 1.66
C TYR A 403 -21.52 8.56 1.45
N VAL A 404 -21.49 7.79 2.54
CA VAL A 404 -21.15 6.35 2.47
C VAL A 404 -22.32 5.50 1.95
N GLU A 405 -23.57 5.88 2.24
CA GLU A 405 -24.76 5.21 1.68
C GLU A 405 -24.92 5.47 0.18
N ASP A 406 -24.55 6.66 -0.31
CA ASP A 406 -24.59 6.98 -1.74
C ASP A 406 -23.62 6.11 -2.52
N ALA A 407 -22.40 5.94 -2.01
CA ALA A 407 -21.42 5.00 -2.56
C ALA A 407 -21.94 3.55 -2.57
N ALA A 408 -22.62 3.13 -1.50
CA ALA A 408 -23.21 1.79 -1.42
C ALA A 408 -24.32 1.60 -2.46
N ARG A 409 -25.24 2.56 -2.55
CA ARG A 409 -26.38 2.55 -3.48
C ARG A 409 -25.94 2.56 -4.95
N VAL A 410 -24.95 3.38 -5.31
CA VAL A 410 -24.37 3.38 -6.66
C VAL A 410 -23.72 2.02 -6.95
N GLY A 411 -22.99 1.46 -5.99
CA GLY A 411 -22.35 0.14 -6.12
C GLY A 411 -23.36 -1.00 -6.29
N GLU A 412 -24.43 -1.00 -5.50
CA GLU A 412 -25.56 -1.95 -5.58
C GLU A 412 -26.27 -1.89 -6.93
N ALA A 413 -26.40 -0.69 -7.50
CA ALA A 413 -26.94 -0.47 -8.83
C ALA A 413 -25.95 -0.81 -9.97
N GLY A 414 -24.74 -1.30 -9.65
CA GLY A 414 -23.72 -1.65 -10.63
C GLY A 414 -22.95 -0.46 -11.22
N GLY A 415 -23.17 0.75 -10.71
CA GLY A 415 -22.50 1.97 -11.16
C GLY A 415 -21.03 2.05 -10.76
N LEU A 416 -20.33 3.04 -11.35
CA LEU A 416 -18.95 3.37 -11.03
C LEU A 416 -18.90 4.28 -9.80
N VAL A 417 -18.18 3.83 -8.78
CA VAL A 417 -17.97 4.58 -7.53
C VAL A 417 -16.55 5.13 -7.52
N ARG A 418 -16.40 6.41 -7.20
CA ARG A 418 -15.13 7.13 -7.26
C ARG A 418 -14.74 7.69 -5.90
N SER A 419 -13.44 7.69 -5.64
CA SER A 419 -12.80 8.37 -4.51
C SER A 419 -12.63 9.87 -4.79
N TRP A 420 -12.01 10.59 -3.85
CA TRP A 420 -11.88 12.04 -3.90
C TRP A 420 -11.12 12.58 -5.12
N LEU A 421 -9.97 11.98 -5.48
CA LEU A 421 -9.18 12.39 -6.65
C LEU A 421 -9.61 11.69 -7.95
N GLY A 422 -10.61 10.82 -7.88
CA GLY A 422 -11.23 10.19 -9.06
C GLY A 422 -10.79 8.75 -9.32
N ARG A 423 -10.03 8.10 -8.43
CA ARG A 423 -9.79 6.66 -8.54
C ARG A 423 -11.13 5.92 -8.48
N THR A 424 -11.34 5.00 -9.41
CA THR A 424 -12.64 4.37 -9.65
C THR A 424 -12.63 2.90 -9.21
N CYS A 425 -13.65 2.50 -8.48
CA CYS A 425 -13.90 1.11 -8.13
C CYS A 425 -14.33 0.35 -9.40
N PRO A 426 -13.69 -0.80 -9.73
CA PRO A 426 -14.07 -1.65 -10.86
C PRO A 426 -15.55 -2.00 -10.83
N ALA A 427 -16.18 -2.10 -11.99
CA ALA A 427 -17.58 -2.51 -12.13
C ALA A 427 -17.79 -3.95 -11.63
N GLY A 428 -19.04 -4.27 -11.26
CA GLY A 428 -19.36 -5.55 -10.61
C GLY A 428 -19.01 -6.79 -11.46
N SER A 429 -19.16 -6.70 -12.78
CA SER A 429 -18.88 -7.79 -13.73
C SER A 429 -17.40 -8.15 -13.86
N ALA A 430 -16.48 -7.25 -13.50
CA ALA A 430 -15.04 -7.48 -13.62
C ALA A 430 -14.40 -8.15 -12.40
N PHE A 431 -15.13 -8.22 -11.27
CA PHE A 431 -14.56 -8.63 -9.97
C PHE A 431 -15.38 -9.71 -9.25
N TRP A 432 -16.68 -9.86 -9.56
CA TRP A 432 -17.57 -10.80 -8.86
C TRP A 432 -18.15 -11.81 -9.84
N ASP A 433 -17.69 -13.05 -9.77
CA ASP A 433 -18.33 -14.16 -10.46
C ASP A 433 -19.64 -14.55 -9.71
N LEU A 434 -20.76 -14.39 -10.41
CA LEU A 434 -22.11 -14.97 -10.21
C LEU A 434 -22.66 -15.23 -8.79
N ALA A 435 -23.46 -14.28 -8.27
CA ALA A 435 -24.70 -14.51 -7.48
C ALA A 435 -25.45 -13.18 -7.22
N ALA A 436 -26.44 -12.83 -8.06
CA ALA A 436 -26.93 -11.45 -8.25
C ALA A 436 -27.34 -10.65 -6.98
N GLU A 437 -28.03 -11.25 -6.01
CA GLU A 437 -28.60 -10.49 -4.88
C GLU A 437 -27.69 -10.43 -3.64
N ALA A 438 -27.00 -11.54 -3.34
CA ALA A 438 -25.92 -11.57 -2.35
C ALA A 438 -24.72 -10.74 -2.83
N SER A 439 -24.50 -10.67 -4.14
CA SER A 439 -23.47 -9.85 -4.79
C SER A 439 -23.78 -8.35 -4.71
N ALA A 440 -25.04 -7.92 -4.91
CA ALA A 440 -25.40 -6.49 -4.84
C ALA A 440 -25.10 -5.87 -3.47
N ARG A 441 -25.63 -6.44 -2.37
CA ARG A 441 -25.35 -5.94 -1.01
C ARG A 441 -23.88 -6.08 -0.62
N ALA A 442 -23.21 -7.16 -1.05
CA ALA A 442 -21.77 -7.31 -0.82
C ALA A 442 -20.98 -6.21 -1.54
N ARG A 443 -21.40 -5.87 -2.76
CA ARG A 443 -20.82 -4.76 -3.51
C ARG A 443 -21.12 -3.41 -2.88
N GLY A 444 -22.33 -3.16 -2.38
CA GLY A 444 -22.64 -1.94 -1.63
C GLY A 444 -21.73 -1.76 -0.42
N ARG A 445 -21.47 -2.83 0.34
CA ARG A 445 -20.49 -2.79 1.45
C ARG A 445 -19.06 -2.53 0.95
N PHE A 446 -18.68 -3.15 -0.17
CA PHE A 446 -17.36 -2.96 -0.76
C PHE A 446 -17.15 -1.53 -1.24
N THR A 447 -18.09 -0.95 -2.00
CA THR A 447 -17.96 0.41 -2.54
C THR A 447 -18.03 1.47 -1.45
N ARG A 448 -18.80 1.21 -0.39
CA ARG A 448 -18.80 2.02 0.84
C ARG A 448 -17.41 2.11 1.48
N ASN A 449 -16.77 0.96 1.65
CA ASN A 449 -15.41 0.90 2.20
C ASN A 449 -14.40 1.55 1.22
N PHE A 450 -14.56 1.26 -0.07
CA PHE A 450 -13.69 1.73 -1.13
C PHE A 450 -13.52 3.25 -1.13
N VAL A 451 -14.59 4.04 -1.05
CA VAL A 451 -14.47 5.51 -1.14
C VAL A 451 -13.60 6.10 -0.03
N ILE A 452 -13.60 5.49 1.16
CA ILE A 452 -12.79 5.91 2.28
C ILE A 452 -11.36 5.39 2.13
N GLN A 453 -11.17 4.10 1.86
CA GLN A 453 -9.84 3.50 1.73
C GLN A 453 -9.06 4.05 0.55
N ALA A 454 -9.73 4.30 -0.58
CA ALA A 454 -9.10 4.86 -1.75
C ALA A 454 -8.69 6.31 -1.53
N THR A 455 -9.55 7.12 -0.89
CA THR A 455 -9.18 8.50 -0.55
C THR A 455 -8.07 8.54 0.52
N ALA A 456 -8.03 7.59 1.45
CA ALA A 456 -6.91 7.45 2.38
C ALA A 456 -5.60 7.09 1.66
N ALA A 457 -5.65 6.21 0.66
CA ALA A 457 -4.49 5.89 -0.17
C ALA A 457 -4.03 7.10 -1.02
N GLU A 458 -4.96 7.91 -1.53
CA GLU A 458 -4.67 9.17 -2.22
C GLU A 458 -3.99 10.19 -1.30
N TRP A 459 -4.46 10.29 -0.05
CA TRP A 459 -3.80 11.13 0.97
C TRP A 459 -2.38 10.64 1.26
N ALA A 460 -2.17 9.34 1.45
CA ALA A 460 -0.85 8.77 1.70
C ALA A 460 0.09 8.99 0.51
N LEU A 461 -0.40 8.81 -0.74
CA LEU A 461 0.38 9.09 -1.95
C LEU A 461 0.82 10.56 -2.04
N ALA A 462 -0.06 11.51 -1.72
CA ALA A 462 0.28 12.91 -1.70
C ALA A 462 1.31 13.25 -0.62
N LEU A 463 1.20 12.65 0.58
CA LEU A 463 2.21 12.75 1.63
C LEU A 463 3.57 12.22 1.14
N LEU A 464 3.60 11.02 0.57
CA LEU A 464 4.82 10.40 0.05
C LEU A 464 5.46 11.24 -1.07
N ALA A 465 4.66 11.80 -1.97
CA ALA A 465 5.16 12.66 -3.05
C ALA A 465 5.81 13.94 -2.51
N LEU A 466 5.22 14.57 -1.50
CA LEU A 466 5.80 15.73 -0.82
C LEU A 466 7.11 15.37 -0.10
N LEU A 467 7.07 14.33 0.75
CA LEU A 467 8.26 13.88 1.49
C LEU A 467 9.41 13.52 0.56
N ARG A 468 9.12 12.83 -0.55
CA ARG A 468 10.11 12.51 -1.56
C ARG A 468 10.76 13.76 -2.15
N ALA A 469 9.96 14.76 -2.53
CA ALA A 469 10.48 16.00 -3.11
C ALA A 469 11.31 16.81 -2.10
N ASP A 470 10.83 16.87 -0.85
CA ASP A 470 11.45 17.60 0.24
C ASP A 470 12.80 16.98 0.64
N LEU A 471 12.84 15.66 0.89
CA LEU A 471 14.06 14.93 1.27
C LEU A 471 15.09 14.88 0.14
N ALA A 472 14.65 14.94 -1.12
CA ALA A 472 15.55 15.07 -2.26
C ALA A 472 16.16 16.49 -2.40
N GLY A 473 15.80 17.45 -1.54
CA GLY A 473 16.26 18.84 -1.62
C GLY A 473 15.71 19.60 -2.84
N THR A 474 14.69 19.06 -3.51
CA THR A 474 14.05 19.71 -4.67
C THR A 474 12.97 20.71 -4.25
N ALA A 475 12.37 20.51 -3.08
CA ALA A 475 11.40 21.41 -2.47
C ALA A 475 11.68 21.68 -0.97
N GLY A 476 12.64 20.97 -0.38
CA GLY A 476 13.02 21.06 1.03
C GLY A 476 14.41 21.67 1.25
N PRO A 477 14.80 21.88 2.51
CA PRO A 477 16.13 22.37 2.87
C PRO A 477 17.25 21.48 2.28
N ALA A 478 18.28 22.10 1.69
CA ALA A 478 19.39 21.38 1.06
C ALA A 478 20.29 20.61 2.06
N ASP A 479 20.18 20.95 3.35
CA ASP A 479 20.94 20.37 4.47
C ASP A 479 20.41 19.00 4.93
N LEU A 480 19.24 18.55 4.46
CA LEU A 480 18.70 17.22 4.76
C LEU A 480 19.29 16.09 3.91
N ALA A 481 20.27 16.40 3.05
CA ALA A 481 20.98 15.42 2.25
C ALA A 481 21.47 14.24 3.12
N GLY A 482 21.02 13.04 2.78
CA GLY A 482 21.32 11.80 3.51
C GLY A 482 20.09 11.15 4.16
N ALA A 483 19.01 11.88 4.48
CA ALA A 483 17.80 11.24 4.98
C ALA A 483 17.03 10.51 3.85
N GLU A 484 16.59 9.29 4.10
CA GLU A 484 15.96 8.42 3.10
C GLU A 484 14.64 7.85 3.60
N LEU A 485 13.59 7.96 2.80
CA LEU A 485 12.40 7.11 2.98
C LEU A 485 12.82 5.67 2.70
N VAL A 486 12.64 4.80 3.68
CA VAL A 486 13.08 3.39 3.60
C VAL A 486 11.93 2.40 3.70
N PHE A 487 10.78 2.83 4.23
CA PHE A 487 9.63 1.96 4.38
C PHE A 487 8.30 2.71 4.43
N PHE A 488 7.27 2.07 3.90
CA PHE A 488 5.90 2.57 3.90
C PHE A 488 4.92 1.41 4.11
N GLN A 489 4.02 1.56 5.08
CA GLN A 489 3.00 0.58 5.39
C GLN A 489 1.66 1.28 5.63
N HIS A 490 0.78 1.24 4.62
CA HIS A 490 -0.56 1.85 4.62
C HIS A 490 -0.56 3.37 4.83
N ASP A 491 -0.37 3.82 6.05
CA ASP A 491 -0.42 5.19 6.52
C ASP A 491 0.74 5.51 7.49
N GLU A 492 1.67 4.56 7.65
CA GLU A 492 2.92 4.70 8.39
C GLU A 492 4.09 4.86 7.41
N VAL A 493 4.94 5.86 7.65
CA VAL A 493 6.17 6.13 6.91
C VAL A 493 7.38 6.04 7.84
N VAL A 494 8.48 5.50 7.32
CA VAL A 494 9.75 5.42 8.04
C VAL A 494 10.83 6.12 7.21
N VAL A 495 11.44 7.13 7.81
CA VAL A 495 12.63 7.80 7.29
C VAL A 495 13.84 7.35 8.11
N HIS A 496 14.90 6.91 7.44
CA HIS A 496 16.20 6.64 8.05
C HIS A 496 17.05 7.89 7.87
N ALA A 497 17.51 8.51 8.96
CA ALA A 497 18.19 9.81 8.93
C ALA A 497 19.39 9.84 9.88
N PRO A 498 20.42 10.66 9.58
CA PRO A 498 21.46 10.97 10.55
C PRO A 498 20.87 11.53 11.85
N VAL A 499 21.43 11.14 12.99
CA VAL A 499 20.90 11.52 14.32
C VAL A 499 20.79 13.05 14.49
N ASP A 500 21.77 13.78 13.97
CA ASP A 500 21.82 15.25 14.03
C ASP A 500 20.74 15.95 13.19
N LYS A 501 20.11 15.25 12.24
CA LYS A 501 19.06 15.77 11.34
C LYS A 501 17.66 15.28 11.68
N ALA A 502 17.54 14.36 12.64
CA ALA A 502 16.27 13.71 12.96
C ALA A 502 15.17 14.70 13.43
N PRO A 503 15.47 15.74 14.24
CA PRO A 503 14.48 16.76 14.61
C PRO A 503 13.94 17.53 13.40
N GLU A 504 14.79 17.92 12.46
CA GLU A 504 14.39 18.64 11.24
C GLU A 504 13.54 17.74 10.33
N VAL A 505 13.91 16.46 10.18
CA VAL A 505 13.13 15.48 9.44
C VAL A 505 11.75 15.26 10.08
N ALA A 506 11.68 15.18 11.42
CA ALA A 506 10.40 15.06 12.13
C ALA A 506 9.48 16.27 11.87
N ALA A 507 9.99 17.49 11.99
CA ALA A 507 9.24 18.71 11.68
C ALA A 507 8.80 18.77 10.21
N LEU A 508 9.65 18.30 9.30
CA LEU A 508 9.35 18.21 7.87
C LEU A 508 8.18 17.25 7.61
N VAL A 509 8.16 16.10 8.27
CA VAL A 509 7.09 15.11 8.15
C VAL A 509 5.75 15.68 8.63
N GLU A 510 5.73 16.37 9.77
CA GLU A 510 4.52 17.04 10.27
C GLU A 510 4.03 18.12 9.29
N ALA A 511 4.95 18.94 8.77
CA ALA A 511 4.63 19.99 7.80
C ALA A 511 4.12 19.42 6.46
N ALA A 512 4.65 18.27 6.02
CA ALA A 512 4.15 17.55 4.87
C ALA A 512 2.71 17.05 5.09
N GLY A 513 2.39 16.53 6.28
CA GLY A 513 1.02 16.14 6.64
C GLY A 513 0.00 17.28 6.51
N GLU A 514 0.33 18.47 7.00
CA GLU A 514 -0.53 19.65 6.87
C GLU A 514 -0.63 20.16 5.42
N ARG A 515 0.46 20.13 4.65
CA ARG A 515 0.42 20.43 3.20
C ARG A 515 -0.46 19.45 2.45
N THR A 516 -0.35 18.14 2.72
CA THR A 516 -1.21 17.10 2.15
C THR A 516 -2.68 17.38 2.43
N ARG A 517 -3.03 17.72 3.68
CA ARG A 517 -4.41 18.10 4.04
C ARG A 517 -4.92 19.25 3.18
N ARG A 518 -4.15 20.34 3.04
CA ARG A 518 -4.53 21.52 2.24
C ARG A 518 -4.69 21.18 0.76
N LEU A 519 -3.76 20.40 0.20
CA LEU A 519 -3.79 20.01 -1.20
C LEU A 519 -5.02 19.18 -1.55
N LEU A 520 -5.44 18.27 -0.67
CA LEU A 520 -6.60 17.42 -0.93
C LEU A 520 -7.91 18.12 -0.58
N PHE A 521 -8.01 18.72 0.60
CA PHE A 521 -9.29 19.11 1.19
C PHE A 521 -9.48 20.63 1.34
N GLY A 522 -8.50 21.44 0.91
CA GLY A 522 -8.56 22.89 1.04
C GLY A 522 -8.59 23.35 2.50
N ASP A 523 -9.34 24.41 2.80
CA ASP A 523 -9.54 24.89 4.16
C ASP A 523 -10.64 24.08 4.85
N THR A 524 -10.25 23.28 5.86
CA THR A 524 -11.15 22.43 6.64
C THR A 524 -10.70 22.40 8.10
N PRO A 525 -11.63 22.33 9.08
CA PRO A 525 -11.28 22.15 10.49
C PRO A 525 -10.78 20.73 10.80
N VAL A 526 -10.94 19.77 9.88
CA VAL A 526 -10.47 18.39 10.04
C VAL A 526 -8.95 18.37 10.11
N ARG A 527 -8.39 17.77 11.16
CA ARG A 527 -6.94 17.57 11.30
C ARG A 527 -6.53 16.16 10.91
N PHE A 528 -5.30 15.98 10.46
CA PHE A 528 -4.68 14.68 10.17
C PHE A 528 -3.35 14.57 10.92
N PRO A 529 -3.38 14.42 12.25
CA PRO A 529 -2.17 14.41 13.05
C PRO A 529 -1.30 13.19 12.69
N LEU A 530 -0.01 13.43 12.50
CA LEU A 530 1.01 12.40 12.36
C LEU A 530 1.65 12.17 13.73
N GLY A 531 1.57 10.95 14.23
CA GLY A 531 2.26 10.55 15.44
C GLY A 531 3.73 10.28 15.13
N VAL A 532 4.58 11.29 15.25
CA VAL A 532 6.02 11.16 14.95
C VAL A 532 6.80 10.65 16.17
N SER A 533 7.75 9.75 15.93
CA SER A 533 8.69 9.23 16.92
C SER A 533 10.08 9.12 16.31
N ILE A 534 11.11 9.45 17.10
CA ILE A 534 12.52 9.29 16.73
C ILE A 534 13.06 8.12 17.56
N VAL A 535 13.46 7.03 16.89
CA VAL A 535 13.86 5.78 17.55
C VAL A 535 14.99 5.07 16.80
N ASP A 536 15.89 4.43 17.56
CA ASP A 536 16.97 3.62 16.98
C ASP A 536 16.49 2.22 16.56
N CYS A 537 15.43 1.72 17.20
CA CYS A 537 14.79 0.46 16.87
C CYS A 537 13.32 0.68 16.54
N TYR A 538 12.88 0.13 15.41
CA TYR A 538 11.50 0.30 14.95
C TYR A 538 10.47 -0.38 15.87
N ALA A 539 10.87 -1.33 16.72
CA ALA A 539 9.98 -1.89 17.74
C ALA A 539 9.57 -0.90 18.83
N ASP A 540 10.37 0.16 19.03
CA ASP A 540 10.13 1.22 20.01
C ASP A 540 9.27 2.36 19.43
N ALA A 541 9.06 2.36 18.11
CA ALA A 541 8.02 3.17 17.49
C ALA A 541 6.65 2.56 17.85
N LYS A 542 5.96 3.19 18.80
CA LYS A 542 4.59 2.93 19.28
C LYS A 542 4.10 1.47 19.22
#